data_AF-A0A8T5M953-F1
#
_entry.id   AF-A0A8T5M953-F1
#
_cell.length_a   1.000
_cell.length_b   1.000
_cell.length_c   1.000
_cell.angle_alpha   90.00
_cell.angle_beta   90.00
_cell.angle_gamma   90.00
#
_symmetry.space_group_name_H-M   'P 1'
#
loop_
_entity.id
_entity.type
_entity.pdbx_description
1 polymer ?
#
loop_
_entity_poly.entity_id
_entity_poly.type
_entity_poly.pdbx_seq_one_letter_code
_entity_poly.pdbx_strand_id
1 'polypeptide(L)'
;QQEKMKKIILSLLGILLAVNLLSLTSAADVAYVSLTPDYVEQEFIAVLNELSFSYDLVYHNQISSYDFSTVKLVLINNNFFTNWDEIPVNDIPSLIVNGRNIDDWGWTTMVSSSSQSIPMHINLDTSHEITEGLDEDIQIYTTNEPDIYYLDKTDIYSGLQIVGSNVYDNQDAVVAIATEGTILTKPGYPDTHINADSIFFGITEAEYWTNDARQLFKNSLVWLHSEDLTAFDINLVEGQNLISLPLILDTNNAEEILILNPEVISVKEYLNNGIIETSTINNNQGYFLESTADSILTIEGIEASSTQNVELNQGMNLVGITSLIDIDLDSLPDEIIEVARRNEDGTYDISTKYFFGWHNEFSLEPGKGYWFKTNEEVVWSYEST
;
A
#
# COMPACT_ATOMS: atom_id res chain seq x y z
N GLN A 1 -41.38 -34.31 -19.41
CA GLN A 1 -39.96 -34.20 -19.84
C GLN A 1 -39.55 -32.76 -20.12
N GLN A 2 -40.35 -31.95 -20.82
CA GLN A 2 -40.06 -30.53 -21.09
C GLN A 2 -39.81 -29.68 -19.83
N GLU A 3 -40.58 -29.85 -18.75
CA GLU A 3 -40.34 -29.09 -17.52
C GLU A 3 -39.02 -29.43 -16.82
N LYS A 4 -38.62 -30.71 -16.81
CA LYS A 4 -37.32 -31.12 -16.26
C LYS A 4 -36.16 -30.52 -17.06
N MET A 5 -36.31 -30.42 -18.39
CA MET A 5 -35.30 -29.84 -19.26
C MET A 5 -35.17 -28.32 -19.07
N LYS A 6 -36.30 -27.60 -18.86
CA LYS A 6 -36.29 -26.17 -18.53
C LYS A 6 -35.60 -25.87 -17.20
N LYS A 7 -35.83 -26.69 -16.16
CA LYS A 7 -35.18 -26.51 -14.85
C LYS A 7 -33.66 -26.73 -14.90
N ILE A 8 -33.20 -27.70 -15.70
CA ILE A 8 -31.76 -27.96 -15.90
C ILE A 8 -31.09 -26.82 -16.67
N ILE A 9 -31.75 -26.26 -17.69
CA ILE A 9 -31.22 -25.12 -18.45
C ILE A 9 -31.16 -23.86 -17.58
N LEU A 10 -32.18 -23.59 -16.75
CA LEU A 10 -32.16 -22.46 -15.82
C LEU A 10 -31.09 -22.61 -14.73
N SER A 11 -30.84 -23.82 -14.21
CA SER A 11 -29.77 -24.04 -13.23
C SER A 11 -28.38 -23.90 -13.86
N LEU A 12 -28.18 -24.40 -15.08
CA LEU A 12 -26.93 -24.21 -15.83
C LEU A 12 -26.67 -22.75 -16.19
N LEU A 13 -27.72 -22.00 -16.56
CA LEU A 13 -27.61 -20.58 -16.83
C LEU A 13 -27.30 -19.78 -15.56
N GLY A 14 -27.89 -20.16 -14.42
CA GLY A 14 -27.57 -19.56 -13.11
C GLY A 14 -26.14 -19.83 -12.66
N ILE A 15 -25.64 -21.06 -12.86
CA ILE A 15 -24.24 -21.42 -12.56
C ILE A 15 -23.27 -20.69 -13.51
N LEU A 16 -23.61 -20.57 -14.81
CA LEU A 16 -22.79 -19.83 -15.77
C LEU A 16 -22.80 -18.32 -15.50
N LEU A 17 -23.90 -17.77 -14.99
CA LEU A 17 -23.98 -16.37 -14.57
C LEU A 17 -23.17 -16.13 -13.29
N ALA A 18 -23.23 -17.05 -12.31
CA ALA A 18 -22.46 -16.95 -11.07
C ALA A 18 -20.94 -17.07 -11.29
N VAL A 19 -20.49 -17.85 -12.28
CA VAL A 19 -19.07 -17.99 -12.64
C VAL A 19 -18.52 -16.77 -13.40
N ASN A 20 -19.38 -15.93 -13.98
CA ASN A 20 -18.97 -14.68 -14.65
C ASN A 20 -19.10 -13.43 -13.76
N LEU A 21 -19.57 -13.57 -12.51
CA LEU A 21 -19.91 -12.41 -11.68
C LEU A 21 -18.80 -11.95 -10.72
N LEU A 22 -17.67 -12.64 -10.61
CA LEU A 22 -16.64 -12.28 -9.62
C LEU A 22 -15.21 -12.57 -10.12
N SER A 23 -14.87 -12.10 -11.33
CA SER A 23 -13.48 -11.64 -11.49
C SER A 23 -13.40 -10.31 -10.75
N LEU A 24 -13.23 -10.39 -9.43
CA LEU A 24 -12.70 -9.27 -8.65
C LEU A 24 -11.32 -9.02 -9.25
N THR A 25 -11.24 -8.09 -10.19
CA THR A 25 -9.97 -7.58 -10.67
C THR A 25 -9.38 -6.85 -9.48
N SER A 26 -8.45 -7.50 -8.78
CA SER A 26 -7.62 -6.80 -7.81
C SER A 26 -7.00 -5.62 -8.55
N ALA A 27 -7.12 -4.44 -7.96
CA ALA A 27 -6.47 -3.25 -8.46
C ALA A 27 -4.97 -3.54 -8.59
N ALA A 28 -4.36 -3.15 -9.71
CA ALA A 28 -2.93 -3.35 -9.90
C ALA A 28 -2.15 -2.39 -8.98
N ASP A 29 -0.99 -2.80 -8.51
CA ASP A 29 -0.14 -1.92 -7.69
C ASP A 29 0.40 -0.75 -8.53
N VAL A 30 0.75 -1.04 -9.79
CA VAL A 30 1.42 -0.08 -10.69
C VAL A 30 0.66 0.14 -12.00
N ALA A 31 0.37 1.39 -12.34
CA ALA A 31 0.06 1.78 -13.72
C ALA A 31 1.37 2.06 -14.48
N TYR A 32 1.80 1.15 -15.35
CA TYR A 32 2.98 1.36 -16.18
C TYR A 32 2.60 2.03 -17.51
N VAL A 33 2.86 3.33 -17.58
CA VAL A 33 2.52 4.20 -18.72
C VAL A 33 3.62 4.17 -19.78
N SER A 34 3.24 3.82 -21.01
CA SER A 34 4.13 3.77 -22.18
C SER A 34 3.42 4.27 -23.45
N LEU A 35 4.17 4.70 -24.46
CA LEU A 35 3.58 5.23 -25.70
C LEU A 35 2.82 4.15 -26.49
N THR A 36 3.47 3.02 -26.75
CA THR A 36 2.92 1.85 -27.45
C THR A 36 3.59 0.58 -26.92
N PRO A 37 3.09 -0.63 -27.26
CA PRO A 37 3.72 -1.88 -26.83
C PRO A 37 5.21 -2.02 -27.20
N ASP A 38 5.67 -1.35 -28.26
CA ASP A 38 7.07 -1.41 -28.70
C ASP A 38 8.01 -0.57 -27.82
N TYR A 39 7.46 0.35 -27.02
CA TYR A 39 8.20 1.19 -26.07
C TYR A 39 8.08 0.67 -24.64
N VAL A 40 7.78 -0.61 -24.44
CA VAL A 40 7.71 -1.20 -23.10
C VAL A 40 9.09 -1.72 -22.73
N GLU A 41 9.75 -1.06 -21.78
CA GLU A 41 11.04 -1.50 -21.24
C GLU A 41 10.88 -2.82 -20.48
N GLN A 42 11.55 -3.85 -20.97
CA GLN A 42 11.51 -5.18 -20.34
C GLN A 42 12.23 -5.19 -18.98
N GLU A 43 13.24 -4.32 -18.79
CA GLU A 43 13.94 -4.19 -17.52
C GLU A 43 13.04 -3.68 -16.40
N PHE A 44 12.11 -2.75 -16.70
CA PHE A 44 11.12 -2.28 -15.72
C PHE A 44 10.18 -3.42 -15.31
N ILE A 45 9.66 -4.18 -16.29
CA ILE A 45 8.83 -5.36 -16.03
C ILE A 45 9.59 -6.40 -15.19
N ALA A 46 10.87 -6.63 -15.48
CA ALA A 46 11.68 -7.57 -14.73
C ALA A 46 11.83 -7.14 -13.26
N VAL A 47 12.00 -5.83 -13.00
CA VAL A 47 12.02 -5.28 -11.65
C VAL A 47 10.67 -5.41 -10.94
N LEU A 48 9.56 -5.03 -11.60
CA LEU A 48 8.22 -5.14 -11.02
C LEU A 48 7.89 -6.59 -10.61
N ASN A 49 8.21 -7.55 -11.47
CA ASN A 49 8.04 -8.97 -11.15
C ASN A 49 8.93 -9.45 -10.00
N GLU A 50 10.16 -8.94 -9.89
CA GLU A 50 11.06 -9.29 -8.79
C GLU A 50 10.53 -8.76 -7.44
N LEU A 51 9.94 -7.56 -7.44
CA LEU A 51 9.26 -6.97 -6.29
C LEU A 51 7.86 -7.55 -6.03
N SER A 52 7.40 -8.48 -6.88
CA SER A 52 6.05 -9.05 -6.84
C SER A 52 4.94 -8.00 -6.96
N PHE A 53 5.21 -6.85 -7.59
CA PHE A 53 4.20 -5.83 -7.87
C PHE A 53 3.33 -6.26 -9.05
N SER A 54 2.03 -6.22 -8.86
CA SER A 54 1.07 -6.33 -9.96
C SER A 54 1.05 -5.02 -10.76
N TYR A 55 0.84 -5.11 -12.07
CA TYR A 55 0.87 -3.93 -12.93
C TYR A 55 -0.09 -4.02 -14.11
N ASP A 56 -0.62 -2.87 -14.49
CA ASP A 56 -1.34 -2.66 -15.73
C ASP A 56 -0.46 -1.90 -16.73
N LEU A 57 -0.45 -2.33 -17.99
CA LEU A 57 0.15 -1.57 -19.07
C LEU A 57 -0.87 -0.57 -19.61
N VAL A 58 -0.58 0.72 -19.47
CA VAL A 58 -1.43 1.82 -19.91
C VAL A 58 -0.76 2.52 -21.09
N TYR A 59 -1.30 2.30 -22.29
CA TYR A 59 -0.75 2.94 -23.48
C TYR A 59 -1.30 4.35 -23.67
N HIS A 60 -0.59 5.19 -24.44
CA HIS A 60 -0.97 6.57 -24.72
C HIS A 60 -2.44 6.77 -25.12
N ASN A 61 -3.00 5.87 -25.95
CA ASN A 61 -4.39 5.94 -26.40
C ASN A 61 -5.42 5.44 -25.36
N GLN A 62 -4.98 4.95 -24.21
CA GLN A 62 -5.80 4.46 -23.10
C GLN A 62 -5.81 5.40 -21.91
N ILE A 63 -4.83 6.31 -21.78
CA ILE A 63 -4.66 7.23 -20.64
C ILE A 63 -5.99 7.94 -20.30
N SER A 64 -6.64 8.63 -21.26
CA SER A 64 -7.94 9.31 -21.06
C SER A 64 -9.08 8.43 -20.53
N SER A 65 -8.97 7.10 -20.64
CA SER A 65 -9.99 6.14 -20.22
C SER A 65 -9.56 5.25 -19.04
N TYR A 66 -8.31 5.37 -18.59
CA TYR A 66 -7.77 4.60 -17.49
C TYR A 66 -8.05 5.30 -16.17
N ASP A 67 -8.54 4.54 -15.18
CA ASP A 67 -8.82 5.07 -13.85
C ASP A 67 -7.59 4.90 -12.96
N PHE A 68 -6.74 5.93 -12.94
CA PHE A 68 -5.52 5.91 -12.14
C PHE A 68 -5.79 5.88 -10.62
N SER A 69 -7.00 6.21 -10.16
CA SER A 69 -7.33 6.12 -8.72
C SER A 69 -7.37 4.69 -8.19
N THR A 70 -7.31 3.70 -9.10
CA THR A 70 -7.29 2.28 -8.76
C THR A 70 -5.90 1.72 -8.53
N VAL A 71 -4.83 2.46 -8.86
CA VAL A 71 -3.45 2.00 -8.64
C VAL A 71 -2.80 2.71 -7.46
N LYS A 72 -1.75 2.11 -6.90
CA LYS A 72 -0.98 2.69 -5.80
C LYS A 72 0.09 3.65 -6.31
N LEU A 73 0.69 3.36 -7.46
CA LEU A 73 1.70 4.22 -8.07
C LEU A 73 1.65 4.20 -9.61
N VAL A 74 2.22 5.25 -10.21
CA VAL A 74 2.40 5.38 -11.66
C VAL A 74 3.89 5.27 -12.01
N LEU A 75 4.22 4.36 -12.92
CA LEU A 75 5.56 4.27 -13.51
C LEU A 75 5.51 4.81 -14.94
N ILE A 76 6.32 5.82 -15.26
CA ILE A 76 6.23 6.51 -16.55
C ILE A 76 7.52 6.28 -17.35
N ASN A 77 7.41 5.71 -18.56
CA ASN A 77 8.56 5.52 -19.43
C ASN A 77 9.06 6.82 -20.09
N ASN A 78 10.26 6.77 -20.68
CA ASN A 78 10.92 7.89 -21.36
C ASN A 78 10.37 8.16 -22.77
N ASN A 79 9.06 8.37 -22.90
CA ASN A 79 8.41 8.69 -24.16
C ASN A 79 7.87 10.12 -24.19
N PHE A 80 7.54 10.64 -25.37
CA PHE A 80 6.89 11.94 -25.49
C PHE A 80 5.36 11.76 -25.48
N PHE A 81 4.71 12.15 -24.39
CA PHE A 81 3.26 12.05 -24.25
C PHE A 81 2.60 13.36 -24.67
N THR A 82 1.67 13.30 -25.63
CA THR A 82 0.94 14.49 -26.10
C THR A 82 -0.28 14.84 -25.26
N ASN A 83 -0.73 13.91 -24.43
CA ASN A 83 -1.78 14.03 -23.42
C ASN A 83 -1.18 13.89 -22.00
N TRP A 84 -0.02 14.51 -21.81
CA TRP A 84 0.70 14.49 -20.53
C TRP A 84 -0.14 15.04 -19.37
N ASP A 85 -1.11 15.91 -19.66
CA ASP A 85 -2.03 16.55 -18.72
C ASP A 85 -3.08 15.60 -18.17
N GLU A 86 -3.27 14.44 -18.81
CA GLU A 86 -4.16 13.38 -18.34
C GLU A 86 -3.43 12.36 -17.43
N ILE A 87 -2.11 12.47 -17.27
CA ILE A 87 -1.32 11.60 -16.38
C ILE A 87 -1.19 12.32 -15.02
N PRO A 88 -1.72 11.75 -13.92
CA PRO A 88 -1.80 12.43 -12.62
C PRO A 88 -0.47 12.39 -11.82
N VAL A 89 0.63 12.83 -12.45
CA VAL A 89 2.00 12.69 -11.91
C VAL A 89 2.18 13.31 -10.53
N ASN A 90 1.49 14.40 -10.25
CA ASN A 90 1.60 15.12 -8.97
C ASN A 90 0.50 14.73 -7.97
N ASP A 91 -0.46 13.87 -8.36
CA ASP A 91 -1.63 13.51 -7.55
C ASP A 91 -1.62 12.05 -7.09
N ILE A 92 -0.72 11.23 -7.63
CA ILE A 92 -0.56 9.81 -7.30
C ILE A 92 0.94 9.52 -7.22
N PRO A 93 1.39 8.64 -6.29
CA PRO A 93 2.80 8.32 -6.19
C PRO A 93 3.41 7.95 -7.53
N SER A 94 4.47 8.65 -7.96
CA SER A 94 4.94 8.55 -9.35
C SER A 94 6.45 8.39 -9.47
N LEU A 95 6.88 7.34 -10.18
CA LEU A 95 8.26 7.17 -10.63
C LEU A 95 8.39 7.62 -12.09
N ILE A 96 8.99 8.78 -12.28
CA ILE A 96 9.03 9.49 -13.55
C ILE A 96 10.37 9.24 -14.24
N VAL A 97 10.44 8.19 -15.05
CA VAL A 97 11.61 7.87 -15.88
C VAL A 97 11.46 8.57 -17.23
N ASN A 98 11.25 9.89 -17.22
CA ASN A 98 10.91 10.65 -18.41
C ASN A 98 11.70 11.95 -18.49
N GLY A 99 12.44 12.17 -19.57
CA GLY A 99 13.20 13.40 -19.79
C GLY A 99 12.49 14.48 -20.61
N ARG A 100 11.21 14.27 -20.97
CA ARG A 100 10.54 14.99 -22.07
C ARG A 100 9.31 15.81 -21.67
N ASN A 101 8.62 15.45 -20.59
CA ASN A 101 7.39 16.13 -20.12
C ASN A 101 7.51 16.68 -18.68
N ILE A 102 8.72 16.70 -18.10
CA ILE A 102 8.93 17.15 -16.70
C ILE A 102 8.65 18.66 -16.53
N ASP A 103 8.91 19.45 -17.57
CA ASP A 103 8.55 20.87 -17.60
C ASP A 103 7.04 21.07 -17.72
N ASP A 104 6.37 20.24 -18.53
CA ASP A 104 4.91 20.21 -18.63
C ASP A 104 4.23 19.89 -17.27
N TRP A 105 4.81 18.96 -16.50
CA TRP A 105 4.34 18.64 -15.13
C TRP A 105 4.79 19.64 -14.05
N GLY A 106 5.57 20.67 -14.43
CA GLY A 106 5.89 21.80 -13.56
C GLY A 106 6.97 21.56 -12.51
N TRP A 107 7.92 20.66 -12.77
CA TRP A 107 9.05 20.37 -11.87
C TRP A 107 10.30 21.20 -12.20
N THR A 108 10.44 21.59 -13.45
CA THR A 108 11.54 22.40 -13.99
C THR A 108 11.01 23.27 -15.13
N THR A 109 11.78 24.24 -15.60
CA THR A 109 11.46 24.92 -16.88
C THR A 109 12.14 24.29 -18.08
N MET A 110 13.17 23.50 -17.84
CA MET A 110 13.91 22.80 -18.88
C MET A 110 14.55 21.54 -18.29
N VAL A 111 14.50 20.46 -19.04
CA VAL A 111 15.30 19.26 -18.77
C VAL A 111 16.55 19.33 -19.63
N SER A 112 17.70 19.11 -19.01
CA SER A 112 18.98 19.00 -19.70
C SER A 112 19.35 17.53 -19.90
N SER A 113 20.15 17.25 -20.91
CA SER A 113 20.72 15.92 -21.11
C SER A 113 22.22 15.98 -21.32
N SER A 114 22.90 14.88 -21.00
CA SER A 114 24.32 14.71 -21.29
C SER A 114 24.63 13.27 -21.61
N SER A 115 25.58 13.07 -22.52
CA SER A 115 26.25 11.79 -22.79
C SER A 115 27.76 11.99 -22.71
N GLN A 116 28.48 10.92 -22.35
CA GLN A 116 29.94 10.97 -22.16
C GLN A 116 30.61 9.73 -22.71
N SER A 117 31.81 9.88 -23.29
CA SER A 117 32.59 8.76 -23.82
C SER A 117 33.27 7.88 -22.75
N ILE A 118 32.95 8.09 -21.48
CA ILE A 118 33.39 7.29 -20.32
C ILE A 118 32.16 6.81 -19.54
N PRO A 119 32.27 5.75 -18.73
CA PRO A 119 31.16 5.31 -17.91
C PRO A 119 30.64 6.46 -17.06
N MET A 120 29.32 6.64 -17.04
CA MET A 120 28.71 7.75 -16.31
C MET A 120 28.49 7.38 -14.87
N HIS A 121 28.77 8.34 -14.01
CA HIS A 121 28.66 8.25 -12.57
C HIS A 121 27.73 9.33 -12.03
N ILE A 122 27.12 9.09 -10.88
CA ILE A 122 26.39 10.09 -10.09
C ILE A 122 26.79 9.98 -8.62
N ASN A 123 26.70 11.12 -7.91
CA ASN A 123 26.86 11.16 -6.47
C ASN A 123 25.49 11.08 -5.80
N LEU A 124 25.31 10.12 -4.88
CA LEU A 124 24.11 9.88 -4.11
C LEU A 124 24.17 10.54 -2.73
N ASP A 125 23.04 11.07 -2.27
CA ASP A 125 22.83 11.42 -0.86
C ASP A 125 22.50 10.14 -0.08
N THR A 126 23.52 9.55 0.55
CA THR A 126 23.40 8.28 1.30
C THR A 126 22.58 8.39 2.58
N SER A 127 21.98 9.55 2.88
CA SER A 127 21.09 9.74 4.03
C SER A 127 19.63 9.38 3.74
N HIS A 128 19.24 9.25 2.46
CA HIS A 128 17.88 8.93 2.07
C HIS A 128 17.67 7.43 1.85
N GLU A 129 16.51 6.90 2.24
CA GLU A 129 16.17 5.46 2.19
C GLU A 129 16.29 4.86 0.79
N ILE A 130 15.93 5.60 -0.27
CA ILE A 130 16.10 5.10 -1.65
C ILE A 130 17.56 4.77 -2.01
N THR A 131 18.55 5.30 -1.28
CA THR A 131 19.99 5.03 -1.51
C THR A 131 20.55 3.94 -0.62
N GLU A 132 19.72 3.29 0.21
CA GLU A 132 20.16 2.25 1.13
C GLU A 132 20.86 1.11 0.38
N GLY A 133 22.04 0.74 0.90
CA GLY A 133 22.88 -0.33 0.34
C GLY A 133 23.73 0.07 -0.87
N LEU A 134 23.75 1.36 -1.25
CA LEU A 134 24.56 1.89 -2.35
C LEU A 134 25.73 2.73 -1.84
N ASP A 135 26.80 2.79 -2.64
CA ASP A 135 27.92 3.70 -2.40
C ASP A 135 27.54 5.15 -2.76
N GLU A 136 28.28 6.13 -2.22
CA GLU A 136 28.06 7.56 -2.53
C GLU A 136 28.30 7.85 -4.03
N ASP A 137 29.28 7.23 -4.66
CA ASP A 137 29.57 7.38 -6.09
C ASP A 137 29.27 6.06 -6.81
N ILE A 138 28.24 6.04 -7.66
CA ILE A 138 27.86 4.83 -8.42
C ILE A 138 27.99 5.06 -9.93
N GLN A 139 28.47 4.03 -10.61
CA GLN A 139 28.39 3.96 -12.07
C GLN A 139 26.97 3.56 -12.46
N ILE A 140 26.30 4.35 -13.31
CA ILE A 140 24.87 4.15 -13.62
C ILE A 140 24.62 3.33 -14.91
N TYR A 141 25.58 3.32 -15.84
CA TYR A 141 25.47 2.56 -17.07
C TYR A 141 26.71 1.72 -17.37
N THR A 142 26.51 0.58 -18.02
CA THR A 142 27.55 -0.37 -18.45
C THR A 142 28.28 0.06 -19.72
N THR A 143 27.78 1.08 -20.42
CA THR A 143 28.36 1.63 -21.66
C THR A 143 28.46 3.16 -21.62
N ASN A 144 29.19 3.72 -22.58
CA ASN A 144 29.64 5.11 -22.62
C ASN A 144 28.91 5.94 -23.70
N GLU A 145 27.67 5.57 -24.03
CA GLU A 145 26.86 6.27 -25.03
C GLU A 145 25.41 6.59 -24.62
N PRO A 146 24.83 6.08 -23.52
CA PRO A 146 23.47 6.46 -23.18
C PRO A 146 23.41 7.92 -22.75
N ASP A 147 22.24 8.53 -22.92
CA ASP A 147 21.98 9.85 -22.37
C ASP A 147 21.54 9.71 -20.90
N ILE A 148 21.93 10.69 -20.08
CA ILE A 148 21.28 10.97 -18.79
C ILE A 148 20.44 12.21 -18.96
N TYR A 149 19.30 12.26 -18.31
CA TYR A 149 18.53 13.48 -18.11
C TYR A 149 18.79 14.02 -16.71
N TYR A 150 18.80 15.33 -16.57
CA TYR A 150 18.93 15.99 -15.27
C TYR A 150 18.19 17.33 -15.25
N LEU A 151 17.81 17.73 -14.05
CA LEU A 151 17.21 19.03 -13.78
C LEU A 151 18.36 19.99 -13.44
N ASP A 152 18.64 20.92 -14.33
CA ASP A 152 19.68 21.94 -14.12
C ASP A 152 19.30 22.80 -12.92
N LYS A 153 20.26 23.09 -12.03
CA LYS A 153 20.01 23.90 -10.83
C LYS A 153 19.46 25.30 -11.08
N THR A 154 19.70 25.86 -12.27
CA THR A 154 19.14 27.14 -12.68
C THR A 154 17.70 27.04 -13.13
N ASP A 155 17.26 25.81 -13.45
CA ASP A 155 15.95 25.51 -13.99
C ASP A 155 14.98 24.85 -13.02
N ILE A 156 15.51 24.10 -12.04
CA ILE A 156 14.76 23.37 -11.03
C ILE A 156 13.94 24.29 -10.12
N TYR A 157 12.75 23.84 -9.73
CA TYR A 157 11.88 24.57 -8.82
C TYR A 157 12.33 24.35 -7.37
N SER A 158 12.11 25.33 -6.49
CA SER A 158 12.39 25.16 -5.07
C SER A 158 11.45 24.11 -4.47
N GLY A 159 11.95 23.26 -3.56
CA GLY A 159 11.15 22.23 -2.89
C GLY A 159 11.53 20.81 -3.28
N LEU A 160 12.27 20.63 -4.37
CA LEU A 160 12.84 19.34 -4.75
C LEU A 160 14.02 18.97 -3.84
N GLN A 161 14.02 17.74 -3.34
CA GLN A 161 15.16 17.12 -2.67
C GLN A 161 16.02 16.40 -3.71
N ILE A 162 17.30 16.78 -3.81
CA ILE A 162 18.24 16.14 -4.72
C ILE A 162 18.85 14.93 -4.00
N VAL A 163 18.60 13.73 -4.51
CA VAL A 163 19.13 12.48 -3.95
C VAL A 163 20.22 11.87 -4.82
N GLY A 164 20.22 12.17 -6.12
CA GLY A 164 21.30 11.80 -7.03
C GLY A 164 21.70 13.00 -7.89
N SER A 165 22.98 13.32 -7.91
CA SER A 165 23.52 14.48 -8.62
C SER A 165 24.63 14.12 -9.60
N ASN A 166 24.82 14.95 -10.61
CA ASN A 166 25.92 14.78 -11.55
C ASN A 166 27.28 14.98 -10.84
N VAL A 167 28.28 14.14 -11.13
CA VAL A 167 29.62 14.21 -10.51
C VAL A 167 30.32 15.57 -10.74
N TYR A 168 30.00 16.25 -11.84
CA TYR A 168 30.61 17.55 -12.17
C TYR A 168 29.94 18.74 -11.48
N ASP A 169 28.65 18.62 -11.13
CA ASP A 169 27.88 19.66 -10.46
C ASP A 169 26.87 19.01 -9.51
N ASN A 170 27.16 19.06 -8.21
CA ASN A 170 26.35 18.43 -7.17
C ASN A 170 24.98 19.09 -6.96
N GLN A 171 24.63 20.09 -7.77
CA GLN A 171 23.34 20.78 -7.74
C GLN A 171 22.45 20.41 -8.92
N ASP A 172 22.96 19.71 -9.93
CA ASP A 172 22.15 19.21 -11.03
C ASP A 172 21.53 17.87 -10.64
N ALA A 173 20.20 17.81 -10.60
CA ALA A 173 19.48 16.67 -10.08
C ALA A 173 19.27 15.60 -11.16
N VAL A 174 19.94 14.46 -11.04
CA VAL A 174 19.70 13.27 -11.85
C VAL A 174 18.60 12.43 -11.23
N VAL A 175 18.55 12.38 -9.90
CA VAL A 175 17.44 11.81 -9.13
C VAL A 175 16.95 12.85 -8.14
N ALA A 176 15.68 13.21 -8.25
CA ALA A 176 15.05 14.22 -7.38
C ALA A 176 13.73 13.71 -6.83
N ILE A 177 13.43 14.07 -5.59
CA ILE A 177 12.20 13.72 -4.90
C ILE A 177 11.37 14.98 -4.67
N ALA A 178 10.07 14.87 -4.92
CA ALA A 178 9.07 15.83 -4.46
C ALA A 178 8.17 15.10 -3.47
N THR A 179 8.12 15.56 -2.22
CA THR A 179 7.27 14.94 -1.20
C THR A 179 5.88 15.56 -1.17
N GLU A 180 4.88 14.76 -0.78
CA GLU A 180 3.51 15.20 -0.59
C GLU A 180 3.43 16.46 0.28
N GLY A 181 2.55 17.39 -0.11
CA GLY A 181 2.36 18.68 0.55
C GLY A 181 3.38 19.75 0.14
N THR A 182 4.41 19.40 -0.63
CA THR A 182 5.38 20.37 -1.14
C THR A 182 4.76 21.24 -2.24
N ILE A 183 5.16 22.52 -2.26
CA ILE A 183 4.84 23.44 -3.36
C ILE A 183 6.14 23.72 -4.12
N LEU A 184 6.21 23.28 -5.37
CA LEU A 184 7.32 23.60 -6.25
C LEU A 184 7.11 25.00 -6.81
N THR A 185 8.07 25.90 -6.58
CA THR A 185 7.96 27.30 -7.03
C THR A 185 9.15 27.73 -7.87
N LYS A 186 8.88 28.57 -8.87
CA LYS A 186 9.92 29.29 -9.62
C LYS A 186 9.46 30.70 -9.99
N PRO A 187 10.29 31.75 -9.78
CA PRO A 187 9.93 33.11 -10.14
C PRO A 187 9.50 33.25 -11.61
N GLY A 188 8.26 33.71 -11.83
CA GLY A 188 7.70 33.93 -13.17
C GLY A 188 6.91 32.75 -13.74
N TYR A 189 6.79 31.64 -13.01
CA TYR A 189 6.02 30.47 -13.40
C TYR A 189 4.92 30.16 -12.36
N PRO A 190 3.85 29.45 -12.74
CA PRO A 190 2.86 28.95 -11.78
C PRO A 190 3.50 28.01 -10.76
N ASP A 191 2.98 28.02 -9.54
CA ASP A 191 3.33 27.04 -8.53
C ASP A 191 2.74 25.67 -8.89
N THR A 192 3.50 24.61 -8.62
CA THR A 192 3.04 23.22 -8.77
C THR A 192 2.84 22.63 -7.38
N HIS A 193 1.62 22.14 -7.13
CA HIS A 193 1.30 21.45 -5.87
C HIS A 193 1.59 19.96 -6.02
N ILE A 194 2.31 19.40 -5.07
CA ILE A 194 2.62 17.98 -4.98
C ILE A 194 1.67 17.38 -3.96
N ASN A 195 0.72 16.58 -4.43
CA ASN A 195 -0.31 15.94 -3.61
C ASN A 195 -0.01 14.45 -3.37
N ALA A 196 1.10 13.94 -3.90
CA ALA A 196 1.62 12.61 -3.62
C ALA A 196 3.14 12.57 -3.85
N ASP A 197 3.84 11.72 -3.11
CA ASP A 197 5.28 11.53 -3.26
C ASP A 197 5.68 11.14 -4.68
N SER A 198 6.74 11.74 -5.21
CA SER A 198 7.14 11.50 -6.59
C SER A 198 8.64 11.57 -6.74
N ILE A 199 9.16 10.81 -7.70
CA ILE A 199 10.59 10.72 -8.00
C ILE A 199 10.81 11.00 -9.48
N PHE A 200 11.61 12.03 -9.79
CA PHE A 200 12.24 12.15 -11.10
C PHE A 200 13.47 11.24 -11.15
N PHE A 201 13.53 10.38 -12.18
CA PHE A 201 14.61 9.40 -12.36
C PHE A 201 15.26 9.57 -13.75
N GLY A 202 16.29 10.40 -13.82
CA GLY A 202 16.96 10.78 -15.07
C GLY A 202 17.84 9.71 -15.73
N ILE A 203 17.95 8.53 -15.14
CA ILE A 203 18.74 7.39 -15.66
C ILE A 203 17.83 6.51 -16.53
N THR A 204 17.48 6.99 -17.73
CA THR A 204 16.37 6.44 -18.52
C THR A 204 16.67 5.20 -19.35
N GLU A 205 17.93 4.94 -19.70
CA GLU A 205 18.29 3.88 -20.67
C GLU A 205 18.50 2.52 -19.99
N ALA A 206 17.39 1.89 -19.61
CA ALA A 206 17.35 0.73 -18.71
C ALA A 206 18.17 -0.48 -19.20
N GLU A 207 18.24 -0.69 -20.51
CA GLU A 207 19.02 -1.78 -21.13
C GLU A 207 20.53 -1.71 -20.81
N TYR A 208 21.02 -0.53 -20.38
CA TYR A 208 22.42 -0.32 -20.02
C TYR A 208 22.66 -0.20 -18.52
N TRP A 209 21.64 -0.31 -17.66
CA TRP A 209 21.83 -0.11 -16.22
C TRP A 209 22.88 -1.05 -15.63
N THR A 210 23.67 -0.52 -14.69
CA THR A 210 24.45 -1.34 -13.76
C THR A 210 23.53 -1.97 -12.71
N ASN A 211 24.07 -2.88 -11.90
CA ASN A 211 23.34 -3.41 -10.74
C ASN A 211 22.95 -2.30 -9.76
N ASP A 212 23.80 -1.30 -9.57
CA ASP A 212 23.56 -0.21 -8.62
C ASP A 212 22.44 0.70 -9.10
N ALA A 213 22.41 1.07 -10.40
CA ALA A 213 21.30 1.83 -10.98
C ALA A 213 19.97 1.05 -10.89
N ARG A 214 20.01 -0.26 -11.18
CA ARG A 214 18.84 -1.14 -11.06
C ARG A 214 18.36 -1.24 -9.61
N GLN A 215 19.27 -1.28 -8.64
CA GLN A 215 18.94 -1.30 -7.23
C GLN A 215 18.36 0.03 -6.75
N LEU A 216 18.93 1.17 -7.19
CA LEU A 216 18.38 2.50 -6.91
C LEU A 216 16.95 2.64 -7.45
N PHE A 217 16.68 2.13 -8.65
CA PHE A 217 15.34 2.09 -9.25
C PHE A 217 14.37 1.23 -8.42
N LYS A 218 14.79 0.05 -7.94
CA LYS A 218 13.98 -0.79 -7.04
C LYS A 218 13.65 -0.07 -5.73
N ASN A 219 14.65 0.50 -5.07
CA ASN A 219 14.45 1.21 -3.82
C ASN A 219 13.48 2.38 -4.02
N SER A 220 13.55 3.06 -5.16
CA SER A 220 12.61 4.14 -5.54
C SER A 220 11.18 3.62 -5.68
N LEU A 221 10.97 2.47 -6.34
CA LEU A 221 9.65 1.84 -6.45
C LEU A 221 9.12 1.38 -5.09
N VAL A 222 9.96 0.78 -4.25
CA VAL A 222 9.57 0.32 -2.91
C VAL A 222 9.18 1.51 -2.02
N TRP A 223 9.93 2.61 -2.07
CA TRP A 223 9.63 3.81 -1.30
C TRP A 223 8.36 4.52 -1.78
N LEU A 224 8.10 4.58 -3.10
CA LEU A 224 6.84 5.11 -3.62
C LEU A 224 5.64 4.20 -3.35
N HIS A 225 5.88 2.90 -3.20
CA HIS A 225 4.85 1.92 -2.89
C HIS A 225 4.65 1.76 -1.37
N SER A 226 5.62 2.16 -0.54
CA SER A 226 5.47 2.06 0.91
C SER A 226 4.37 3.01 1.31
N GLU A 227 3.22 2.43 1.66
CA GLU A 227 2.15 3.17 2.30
C GLU A 227 2.69 3.66 3.65
N ASP A 228 2.27 4.85 4.10
CA ASP A 228 2.61 5.37 5.42
C ASP A 228 2.15 4.36 6.48
N LEU A 229 3.08 3.48 6.88
CA LEU A 229 2.79 2.46 7.86
C LEU A 229 2.58 3.18 9.19
N THR A 230 1.38 3.02 9.71
CA THR A 230 1.07 3.41 11.08
C THR A 230 1.55 2.30 11.98
N ALA A 231 2.19 2.66 13.10
CA ALA A 231 2.50 1.71 14.16
C ALA A 231 1.43 1.80 15.26
N PHE A 232 0.95 0.66 15.73
CA PHE A 232 0.03 0.56 16.86
C PHE A 232 0.58 -0.39 17.92
N ASP A 233 0.69 0.10 19.16
CA ASP A 233 1.21 -0.66 20.29
C ASP A 233 0.08 -1.31 21.10
N ILE A 234 0.17 -2.64 21.27
CA ILE A 234 -0.73 -3.43 22.11
C ILE A 234 0.05 -3.90 23.35
N ASN A 235 -0.38 -3.48 24.53
CA ASN A 235 0.17 -4.01 25.78
C ASN A 235 -0.29 -5.46 25.98
N LEU A 236 0.68 -6.37 26.07
CA LEU A 236 0.46 -7.77 26.40
C LEU A 236 0.82 -8.03 27.87
N VAL A 237 0.04 -8.88 28.51
CA VAL A 237 0.37 -9.46 29.82
C VAL A 237 0.93 -10.87 29.66
N GLU A 238 1.73 -11.33 30.62
CA GLU A 238 2.15 -12.73 30.68
C GLU A 238 0.92 -13.66 30.65
N GLY A 239 0.97 -14.65 29.76
CA GLY A 239 -0.11 -15.58 29.49
C GLY A 239 -0.99 -15.18 28.31
N GLN A 240 -2.27 -15.51 28.39
CA GLN A 240 -3.21 -15.33 27.29
C GLN A 240 -3.70 -13.86 27.19
N ASN A 241 -3.69 -13.32 25.99
CA ASN A 241 -4.19 -11.99 25.62
C ASN A 241 -5.26 -12.14 24.53
N LEU A 242 -6.37 -11.41 24.63
CA LEU A 242 -7.41 -11.37 23.60
C LEU A 242 -7.29 -10.03 22.85
N ILE A 243 -6.83 -10.08 21.61
CA ILE A 243 -6.48 -8.90 20.81
C ILE A 243 -7.25 -8.87 19.48
N SER A 244 -7.15 -7.74 18.79
CA SER A 244 -7.51 -7.58 17.38
C SER A 244 -6.37 -6.90 16.63
N LEU A 245 -6.48 -6.87 15.30
CA LEU A 245 -5.62 -6.08 14.43
C LEU A 245 -6.30 -4.74 14.14
N PRO A 246 -5.83 -3.61 14.70
CA PRO A 246 -6.45 -2.31 14.47
C PRO A 246 -6.05 -1.69 13.12
N LEU A 247 -5.03 -2.25 12.46
CA LEU A 247 -4.51 -1.85 11.17
C LEU A 247 -4.63 -3.00 10.16
N ILE A 248 -4.70 -2.67 8.88
CA ILE A 248 -4.58 -3.64 7.80
C ILE A 248 -3.09 -3.93 7.60
N LEU A 249 -2.70 -5.19 7.77
CA LEU A 249 -1.30 -5.60 7.62
C LEU A 249 -0.97 -5.92 6.17
N ASP A 250 0.29 -5.73 5.80
CA ASP A 250 0.86 -6.14 4.52
C ASP A 250 0.95 -7.67 4.35
N THR A 251 0.83 -8.38 5.48
CA THR A 251 0.91 -9.82 5.60
C THR A 251 -0.31 -10.40 6.31
N ASN A 252 -0.73 -11.59 5.91
CA ASN A 252 -1.72 -12.38 6.64
C ASN A 252 -1.09 -13.56 7.37
N ASN A 253 0.25 -13.62 7.48
CA ASN A 253 0.98 -14.74 8.06
C ASN A 253 1.18 -14.57 9.57
N ALA A 254 0.56 -15.43 10.37
CA ALA A 254 0.68 -15.37 11.83
C ALA A 254 2.12 -15.63 12.32
N GLU A 255 2.93 -16.36 11.55
CA GLU A 255 4.33 -16.67 11.92
C GLU A 255 5.20 -15.39 11.95
N GLU A 256 4.87 -14.38 11.15
CA GLU A 256 5.63 -13.12 11.14
C GLU A 256 5.46 -12.35 12.43
N ILE A 257 4.26 -12.37 13.04
CA ILE A 257 4.05 -11.84 14.39
C ILE A 257 4.98 -12.54 15.39
N LEU A 258 5.08 -13.87 15.33
CA LEU A 258 5.92 -14.66 16.25
C LEU A 258 7.42 -14.39 16.05
N ILE A 259 7.87 -14.22 14.81
CA ILE A 259 9.28 -13.92 14.49
C ILE A 259 9.67 -12.54 15.01
N LEU A 260 8.81 -11.54 14.83
CA LEU A 260 9.06 -10.16 15.25
C LEU A 260 8.88 -9.96 16.75
N ASN A 261 8.11 -10.82 17.42
CA ASN A 261 7.78 -10.72 18.85
C ASN A 261 8.08 -12.05 19.56
N PRO A 262 9.34 -12.34 19.90
CA PRO A 262 9.77 -13.64 20.41
C PRO A 262 9.14 -14.04 21.75
N GLU A 263 8.54 -13.10 22.47
CA GLU A 263 7.79 -13.29 23.70
C GLU A 263 6.42 -13.93 23.44
N VAL A 264 5.84 -13.72 22.26
CA VAL A 264 4.59 -14.33 21.80
C VAL A 264 4.92 -15.72 21.25
N ILE A 265 4.28 -16.75 21.82
CA ILE A 265 4.59 -18.16 21.51
C ILE A 265 3.48 -18.90 20.77
N SER A 266 2.29 -18.32 20.67
CA SER A 266 1.18 -18.89 19.88
C SER A 266 0.16 -17.82 19.49
N VAL A 267 -0.44 -17.99 18.30
CA VAL A 267 -1.57 -17.19 17.80
C VAL A 267 -2.73 -18.15 17.52
N LYS A 268 -3.86 -17.92 18.17
CA LYS A 268 -5.03 -18.80 18.07
C LYS A 268 -6.28 -18.04 17.64
N GLU A 269 -7.09 -18.70 16.84
CA GLU A 269 -8.40 -18.22 16.41
C GLU A 269 -9.53 -19.06 17.01
N TYR A 270 -10.77 -18.56 16.91
CA TYR A 270 -11.95 -19.35 17.20
C TYR A 270 -12.57 -19.88 15.90
N LEU A 271 -12.49 -21.19 15.71
CA LEU A 271 -13.04 -21.86 14.55
C LEU A 271 -13.70 -23.19 14.96
N ASN A 272 -14.82 -23.54 14.33
CA ASN A 272 -15.54 -24.80 14.58
C ASN A 272 -15.87 -25.05 16.08
N ASN A 273 -16.27 -24.00 16.80
CA ASN A 273 -16.55 -24.03 18.24
C ASN A 273 -15.36 -24.40 19.13
N GLY A 274 -14.13 -24.16 18.67
CA GLY A 274 -12.92 -24.37 19.44
C GLY A 274 -11.92 -23.23 19.23
N ILE A 275 -11.00 -23.09 20.19
CA ILE A 275 -9.83 -22.22 20.04
C ILE A 275 -8.70 -23.09 19.49
N ILE A 276 -8.17 -22.75 18.32
CA ILE A 276 -7.15 -23.53 17.60
C ILE A 276 -5.99 -22.64 17.16
N GLU A 277 -4.79 -23.21 17.04
CA GLU A 277 -3.64 -22.52 16.42
C GLU A 277 -3.98 -22.13 14.98
N THR A 278 -3.58 -20.94 14.56
CA THR A 278 -3.75 -20.48 13.18
C THR A 278 -2.42 -20.06 12.57
N SER A 279 -2.26 -20.29 11.27
CA SER A 279 -1.15 -19.75 10.48
C SER A 279 -1.53 -18.45 9.78
N THR A 280 -2.79 -18.03 9.88
CA THR A 280 -3.32 -16.86 9.18
C THR A 280 -4.01 -15.88 10.12
N ILE A 281 -3.78 -14.60 9.88
CA ILE A 281 -4.45 -13.48 10.54
C ILE A 281 -5.24 -12.66 9.50
N ASN A 282 -6.41 -12.18 9.89
CA ASN A 282 -7.36 -11.49 9.04
C ASN A 282 -7.88 -10.28 9.79
N ASN A 283 -8.19 -9.23 9.03
CA ASN A 283 -8.90 -8.06 9.55
C ASN A 283 -10.26 -8.48 10.14
N ASN A 284 -10.74 -7.68 11.08
CA ASN A 284 -12.05 -7.83 11.73
C ASN A 284 -12.24 -9.11 12.57
N GLN A 285 -11.16 -9.87 12.78
CA GLN A 285 -11.16 -11.10 13.56
C GLN A 285 -10.41 -10.90 14.89
N GLY A 286 -10.89 -11.56 15.94
CA GLY A 286 -10.22 -11.56 17.25
C GLY A 286 -9.28 -12.75 17.38
N TYR A 287 -8.17 -12.57 18.09
CA TYR A 287 -7.13 -13.59 18.29
C TYR A 287 -6.75 -13.73 19.75
N PHE A 288 -6.44 -14.97 20.14
CA PHE A 288 -5.75 -15.24 21.40
C PHE A 288 -4.26 -15.38 21.16
N LEU A 289 -3.49 -14.46 21.75
CA LEU A 289 -2.03 -14.53 21.78
C LEU A 289 -1.56 -15.03 23.14
N GLU A 290 -0.66 -16.00 23.16
CA GLU A 290 0.01 -16.41 24.40
C GLU A 290 1.38 -15.74 24.47
N SER A 291 1.62 -14.94 25.51
CA SER A 291 2.89 -14.29 25.78
C SER A 291 3.59 -14.94 26.98
N THR A 292 4.92 -14.98 26.95
CA THR A 292 5.76 -15.51 28.04
C THR A 292 6.15 -14.47 29.08
N ALA A 293 5.85 -13.19 28.84
CA ALA A 293 6.09 -12.07 29.75
C ALA A 293 5.16 -10.89 29.41
N ASP A 294 5.07 -9.93 30.32
CA ASP A 294 4.51 -8.61 30.00
C ASP A 294 5.39 -7.95 28.93
N SER A 295 4.79 -7.51 27.84
CA SER A 295 5.49 -6.94 26.68
C SER A 295 4.61 -5.96 25.90
N ILE A 296 5.20 -5.30 24.91
CA ILE A 296 4.46 -4.49 23.93
C ILE A 296 4.58 -5.22 22.60
N LEU A 297 3.43 -5.51 21.99
CA LEU A 297 3.32 -5.96 20.61
C LEU A 297 3.11 -4.73 19.75
N THR A 298 4.12 -4.35 18.97
CA THR A 298 3.99 -3.30 17.96
C THR A 298 3.55 -3.92 16.65
N ILE A 299 2.46 -3.40 16.09
CA ILE A 299 1.92 -3.82 14.80
C ILE A 299 2.05 -2.65 13.82
N GLU A 300 2.62 -2.91 12.65
CA GLU A 300 2.74 -1.92 11.57
C GLU A 300 1.81 -2.29 10.43
N GLY A 301 1.12 -1.30 9.87
CA GLY A 301 0.15 -1.50 8.80
C GLY A 301 -0.52 -0.21 8.40
N ILE A 302 -1.55 -0.30 7.57
CA ILE A 302 -2.28 0.87 7.09
C ILE A 302 -3.61 1.05 7.80
N GLU A 303 -4.01 2.30 7.98
CA GLU A 303 -5.33 2.61 8.47
C GLU A 303 -6.40 2.17 7.47
N ALA A 304 -7.45 1.53 7.95
CA ALA A 304 -8.58 1.20 7.09
C ALA A 304 -9.29 2.51 6.69
N SER A 305 -9.31 2.82 5.39
CA SER A 305 -9.95 4.02 4.83
C SER A 305 -11.38 3.80 4.31
N SER A 306 -11.92 2.58 4.44
CA SER A 306 -13.24 2.18 3.93
C SER A 306 -14.07 1.45 4.97
N THR A 307 -15.40 1.49 4.80
CA THR A 307 -16.35 0.76 5.64
C THR A 307 -15.95 -0.72 5.75
N GLN A 308 -15.74 -1.18 6.98
CA GLN A 308 -15.43 -2.56 7.30
C GLN A 308 -16.70 -3.40 7.41
N ASN A 309 -16.62 -4.67 7.06
CA ASN A 309 -17.74 -5.61 7.13
C ASN A 309 -17.31 -6.88 7.86
N VAL A 310 -18.13 -7.32 8.82
CA VAL A 310 -17.90 -8.52 9.64
C VAL A 310 -19.07 -9.46 9.47
N GLU A 311 -18.81 -10.65 8.94
CA GLU A 311 -19.81 -11.71 8.87
C GLU A 311 -19.90 -12.42 10.22
N LEU A 312 -21.06 -12.33 10.87
CA LEU A 312 -21.32 -12.95 12.17
C LEU A 312 -22.29 -14.11 12.00
N ASN A 313 -21.87 -15.29 12.47
CA ASN A 313 -22.72 -16.47 12.52
C ASN A 313 -23.66 -16.38 13.70
N GLN A 314 -24.81 -17.07 13.65
CA GLN A 314 -25.66 -17.26 14.82
C GLN A 314 -24.85 -17.88 15.98
N GLY A 315 -24.88 -17.24 17.16
CA GLY A 315 -24.18 -17.73 18.34
C GLY A 315 -22.92 -16.93 18.65
N MET A 316 -21.86 -17.61 19.10
CA MET A 316 -20.63 -16.94 19.53
C MET A 316 -19.69 -16.71 18.35
N ASN A 317 -19.14 -15.50 18.27
CA ASN A 317 -18.15 -15.06 17.28
C ASN A 317 -16.98 -14.40 18.01
N LEU A 318 -15.75 -14.70 17.59
CA LEU A 318 -14.55 -14.02 18.09
C LEU A 318 -14.19 -12.90 17.11
N VAL A 319 -14.41 -11.67 17.53
CA VAL A 319 -14.42 -10.48 16.67
C VAL A 319 -13.30 -9.55 17.08
N GLY A 320 -12.70 -8.90 16.10
CA GLY A 320 -11.78 -7.80 16.28
C GLY A 320 -12.27 -6.58 15.51
N ILE A 321 -11.74 -5.41 15.85
CA ILE A 321 -11.97 -4.20 15.05
C ILE A 321 -10.66 -3.78 14.37
N THR A 322 -10.77 -3.43 13.09
CA THR A 322 -9.72 -2.89 12.22
C THR A 322 -9.96 -1.38 12.10
N SER A 323 -9.76 -0.69 13.21
CA SER A 323 -9.93 0.76 13.32
C SER A 323 -9.05 1.30 14.44
N LEU A 324 -8.66 2.57 14.29
CA LEU A 324 -7.93 3.35 15.31
C LEU A 324 -8.86 4.17 16.21
N ILE A 325 -10.17 4.11 16.01
CA ILE A 325 -11.16 4.81 16.83
C ILE A 325 -12.03 3.81 17.60
N ASP A 326 -12.49 4.26 18.77
CA ASP A 326 -13.43 3.50 19.58
C ASP A 326 -14.79 3.39 18.89
N ILE A 327 -15.41 2.21 18.94
CA ILE A 327 -16.77 2.00 18.42
C ILE A 327 -17.78 1.85 19.57
N ASP A 328 -18.87 2.60 19.49
CA ASP A 328 -19.97 2.55 20.45
C ASP A 328 -20.84 1.29 20.24
N LEU A 329 -21.25 0.62 21.33
CA LEU A 329 -22.11 -0.56 21.21
C LEU A 329 -23.51 -0.19 20.66
N ASP A 330 -23.95 1.05 20.81
CA ASP A 330 -25.20 1.52 20.23
C ASP A 330 -25.18 1.54 18.69
N SER A 331 -24.01 1.50 18.04
CA SER A 331 -23.90 1.35 16.58
C SER A 331 -23.99 -0.10 16.11
N LEU A 332 -24.03 -1.07 17.02
CA LEU A 332 -24.11 -2.50 16.67
C LEU A 332 -25.51 -2.91 16.22
N PRO A 333 -25.62 -3.81 15.21
CA PRO A 333 -26.88 -4.42 14.80
C PRO A 333 -27.70 -4.99 15.98
N ASP A 334 -29.02 -5.06 15.82
CA ASP A 334 -29.95 -5.56 16.85
C ASP A 334 -29.82 -7.07 17.10
N GLU A 335 -29.22 -7.78 16.16
CA GLU A 335 -28.94 -9.20 16.21
C GLU A 335 -27.83 -9.53 17.22
N ILE A 336 -26.94 -8.57 17.51
CA ILE A 336 -25.91 -8.71 18.55
C ILE A 336 -26.56 -8.42 19.91
N ILE A 337 -26.62 -9.46 20.75
CA ILE A 337 -27.35 -9.41 22.02
C ILE A 337 -26.43 -9.37 23.25
N GLU A 338 -25.15 -9.72 23.08
CA GLU A 338 -24.15 -9.71 24.15
C GLU A 338 -22.76 -9.49 23.55
N VAL A 339 -21.96 -8.65 24.21
CA VAL A 339 -20.55 -8.44 23.88
C VAL A 339 -19.73 -8.63 25.15
N ALA A 340 -18.64 -9.39 25.07
CA ALA A 340 -17.71 -9.56 26.17
C ALA A 340 -16.29 -9.20 25.76
N ARG A 341 -15.58 -8.50 26.64
CA ARG A 341 -14.14 -8.21 26.51
C ARG A 341 -13.38 -8.87 27.65
N ARG A 342 -12.13 -9.26 27.38
CA ARG A 342 -11.26 -9.86 28.40
C ARG A 342 -10.38 -8.79 29.04
N ASN A 343 -10.40 -8.73 30.36
CA ASN A 343 -9.55 -7.84 31.15
C ASN A 343 -8.13 -8.40 31.30
N GLU A 344 -7.19 -7.55 31.71
CA GLU A 344 -5.77 -7.93 31.94
C GLU A 344 -5.63 -9.03 33.00
N ASP A 345 -6.50 -9.04 34.01
CA ASP A 345 -6.52 -10.07 35.07
C ASP A 345 -7.18 -11.40 34.62
N GLY A 346 -7.58 -11.49 33.36
CA GLY A 346 -8.23 -12.65 32.77
C GLY A 346 -9.73 -12.78 33.05
N THR A 347 -10.34 -11.82 33.76
CA THR A 347 -11.79 -11.74 33.91
C THR A 347 -12.46 -11.21 32.64
N TYR A 348 -13.79 -11.29 32.57
CA TYR A 348 -14.56 -10.77 31.45
C TYR A 348 -15.58 -9.73 31.93
N ASP A 349 -15.58 -8.58 31.26
CA ASP A 349 -16.69 -7.64 31.30
C ASP A 349 -17.71 -8.08 30.24
N ILE A 350 -18.99 -8.08 30.60
CA ILE A 350 -20.08 -8.52 29.72
C ILE A 350 -21.11 -7.39 29.64
N SER A 351 -21.33 -6.91 28.42
CA SER A 351 -22.40 -5.99 28.06
C SER A 351 -23.55 -6.78 27.43
N THR A 352 -24.78 -6.59 27.90
CA THR A 352 -25.97 -7.29 27.38
C THR A 352 -26.99 -6.29 26.84
N LYS A 353 -27.49 -6.53 25.62
CA LYS A 353 -28.50 -5.68 24.97
C LYS A 353 -29.89 -6.02 25.50
N TYR A 354 -30.57 -5.02 26.04
CA TYR A 354 -31.99 -5.08 26.43
C TYR A 354 -32.81 -4.12 25.57
N PHE A 355 -34.14 -4.18 25.71
CA PHE A 355 -35.05 -3.30 24.97
C PHE A 355 -34.78 -1.79 25.17
N PHE A 356 -34.12 -1.40 26.27
CA PHE A 356 -33.81 0.00 26.59
C PHE A 356 -32.34 0.38 26.32
N GLY A 357 -31.58 -0.48 25.65
CA GLY A 357 -30.14 -0.28 25.38
C GLY A 357 -29.26 -1.30 26.09
N TRP A 358 -27.96 -1.01 26.11
CA TRP A 358 -26.93 -1.87 26.71
C TRP A 358 -26.87 -1.74 28.24
N HIS A 359 -26.63 -2.86 28.92
CA HIS A 359 -26.32 -2.90 30.34
C HIS A 359 -24.85 -3.27 30.54
N ASN A 360 -24.13 -2.52 31.38
CA ASN A 360 -22.66 -2.59 31.54
C ASN A 360 -21.91 -2.29 30.24
N GLU A 361 -22.35 -1.24 29.57
CA GLU A 361 -21.76 -0.76 28.33
C GLU A 361 -20.30 -0.34 28.47
N PHE A 362 -19.53 -0.62 27.42
CA PHE A 362 -18.15 -0.20 27.21
C PHE A 362 -17.94 -0.05 25.70
N SER A 363 -17.01 0.80 25.28
CA SER A 363 -16.66 0.95 23.86
C SER A 363 -15.77 -0.20 23.37
N LEU A 364 -15.84 -0.49 22.08
CA LEU A 364 -14.89 -1.37 21.41
C LEU A 364 -13.63 -0.56 21.10
N GLU A 365 -12.60 -0.75 21.92
CA GLU A 365 -11.29 -0.12 21.83
C GLU A 365 -10.38 -0.82 20.78
N PRO A 366 -9.56 -0.06 20.03
CA PRO A 366 -8.54 -0.58 19.12
C PRO A 366 -7.57 -1.57 19.77
N GLY A 367 -7.18 -2.60 19.03
CA GLY A 367 -6.22 -3.62 19.47
C GLY A 367 -6.77 -4.65 20.47
N LYS A 368 -8.04 -4.54 20.89
CA LYS A 368 -8.69 -5.51 21.78
C LYS A 368 -9.60 -6.46 20.99
N GLY A 369 -9.61 -7.73 21.39
CA GLY A 369 -10.54 -8.72 20.85
C GLY A 369 -11.80 -8.86 21.70
N TYR A 370 -12.90 -9.30 21.08
CA TYR A 370 -14.22 -9.37 21.69
C TYR A 370 -14.94 -10.69 21.37
N TRP A 371 -15.77 -11.14 22.30
CA TRP A 371 -16.78 -12.16 22.03
C TRP A 371 -18.11 -11.50 21.73
N PHE A 372 -18.64 -11.76 20.54
CA PHE A 372 -19.98 -11.31 20.16
C PHE A 372 -20.92 -12.50 20.18
N LYS A 373 -22.08 -12.33 20.81
CA LYS A 373 -23.17 -13.29 20.75
C LYS A 373 -24.30 -12.72 19.92
N THR A 374 -24.67 -13.45 18.88
CA THR A 374 -25.77 -13.09 18.01
C THR A 374 -26.94 -14.08 18.11
N ASN A 375 -28.16 -13.59 17.86
CA ASN A 375 -29.36 -14.42 17.81
C ASN A 375 -29.63 -15.01 16.41
N GLU A 376 -29.08 -14.41 15.36
CA GLU A 376 -29.12 -14.87 13.96
C GLU A 376 -27.85 -14.43 13.20
N GLU A 377 -27.71 -14.89 11.95
CA GLU A 377 -26.60 -14.47 11.08
C GLU A 377 -26.80 -13.00 10.66
N VAL A 378 -25.74 -12.20 10.75
CA VAL A 378 -25.79 -10.77 10.41
C VAL A 378 -24.45 -10.30 9.85
N VAL A 379 -24.49 -9.33 8.94
CA VAL A 379 -23.29 -8.58 8.54
C VAL A 379 -23.28 -7.28 9.32
N TRP A 380 -22.25 -7.10 10.15
CA TRP A 380 -22.01 -5.85 10.84
C TRP A 380 -21.08 -4.97 10.02
N SER A 381 -21.54 -3.78 9.65
CA SER A 381 -20.74 -2.76 8.95
C SER A 381 -20.40 -1.60 9.90
N TYR A 382 -19.17 -1.10 9.84
CA TYR A 382 -18.74 0.07 10.61
C TYR A 382 -17.69 0.90 9.84
N GLU A 383 -17.62 2.20 10.15
CA GLU A 383 -16.60 3.11 9.60
C GLU A 383 -15.34 3.03 10.47
N SER A 384 -14.17 3.03 9.83
CA SER A 384 -12.88 2.89 10.49
C SER A 384 -12.14 4.20 10.73
N THR A 385 -12.66 5.34 10.23
CA THR A 385 -12.10 6.71 10.38
C THR A 385 -13.16 7.76 10.67
#